data_AF-A0A8J6LBN1-F1
#
_entry.id   AF-A0A8J6LBN1-F1
#
_cell.length_a   1.000
_cell.length_b   1.000
_cell.length_c   1.000
_cell.angle_alpha   90.00
_cell.angle_beta   90.00
_cell.angle_gamma   90.00
#
_symmetry.space_group_name_H-M   'P 1'
#
loop_
_entity.id
_entity.type
_entity.pdbx_description
1 polymer ?
#
loop_
_entity_poly.entity_id
_entity_poly.type
_entity_poly.pdbx_seq_one_letter_code
_entity_poly.pdbx_strand_id
1 'polypeptide(L)'
;MDFEKNILELDVDYPEIIMNFECEINGQLLVLPVQGEGPGRINLNKPKFVLTLYLEKYEKKNNKYYTVVKNKLLIDLQRMNFKLDNLFNGDKALGDNLNQVMNDNWKELYDDVKSSYEEAFGKIFASVFDNLLARVPIAQLFASTFKKCDKKQRDFNQCLSTAVRDALSQLNVQKKEIGLPCFEPLEIPSMVVGAGTGVVDFAQNYENIKISGLTKPDSLKARMDFEKKTLELEVDYQEIIINFEYKIKGKILVLPVQGEGPGRLILIKPKYLVIFYLEEYEKKNNKKYYKTNQHKFFSELQGLSVKLENLFNGDKILSDNIHQYLGYERATDMAHMTGSEKGKEGSGMCLGNKREKLGSFTASTFKKCDKKQSDFDQCLSTVVKDALSQLNVEKKEVGLPSFEPLEVPSLVIGAGTGPVGFAQNYKNVKLSGFTKIDSLKAKLHFKLDNLFNGDKTLGDNINQVMNDNWKEVYGDVKSSYEEAFGKLFASVFDNLLARVPIAELFNGE
;
A
#
# COMPACT_ATOMS: atom_id res chain seq x y z
N MET A 1 -5.64 6.20 -11.73
CA MET A 1 -5.45 7.00 -12.95
C MET A 1 -5.43 6.10 -14.17
N ASP A 2 -6.58 5.71 -14.68
CA ASP A 2 -6.64 5.03 -15.97
C ASP A 2 -6.05 5.95 -17.06
N PHE A 3 -4.94 5.55 -17.71
CA PHE A 3 -4.24 6.40 -18.70
C PHE A 3 -4.89 6.40 -20.08
N GLU A 4 -5.65 5.35 -20.38
CA GLU A 4 -6.39 5.26 -21.64
C GLU A 4 -7.64 6.12 -21.57
N LYS A 5 -8.25 6.18 -20.38
CA LYS A 5 -9.47 6.97 -20.14
C LYS A 5 -9.21 8.36 -19.53
N ASN A 6 -7.98 8.66 -19.15
CA ASN A 6 -7.59 9.86 -18.38
C ASN A 6 -8.42 10.06 -17.09
N ILE A 7 -8.65 9.01 -16.31
CA ILE A 7 -9.50 9.07 -15.10
C ILE A 7 -8.66 8.82 -13.84
N LEU A 8 -8.51 9.78 -12.94
CA LEU A 8 -7.92 9.58 -11.60
C LEU A 8 -9.00 9.19 -10.60
N GLU A 9 -8.75 8.18 -9.77
CA GLU A 9 -9.68 7.74 -8.73
C GLU A 9 -8.92 7.57 -7.42
N LEU A 10 -9.45 8.16 -6.35
CA LEU A 10 -8.91 8.16 -5.00
C LEU A 10 -9.98 7.59 -4.06
N ASP A 11 -9.60 6.64 -3.23
CA ASP A 11 -10.46 6.02 -2.22
C ASP A 11 -9.78 6.21 -0.85
N VAL A 12 -10.42 6.95 0.06
CA VAL A 12 -9.81 7.41 1.31
C VAL A 12 -10.79 7.36 2.47
N ASP A 13 -10.36 6.77 3.58
CA ASP A 13 -11.10 6.69 4.84
C ASP A 13 -10.48 7.62 5.90
N TYR A 14 -11.32 8.33 6.66
CA TYR A 14 -10.91 9.12 7.82
C TYR A 14 -11.63 8.63 9.07
N PRO A 15 -11.04 8.72 10.27
CA PRO A 15 -11.72 8.38 11.53
C PRO A 15 -12.76 9.43 11.93
N GLU A 16 -12.46 10.69 11.68
CA GLU A 16 -13.29 11.83 12.05
C GLU A 16 -12.94 13.04 11.17
N ILE A 17 -13.95 13.72 10.64
CA ILE A 17 -13.81 15.05 10.04
C ILE A 17 -14.76 16.01 10.76
N ILE A 18 -14.21 17.12 11.23
CA ILE A 18 -14.94 18.19 11.89
C ILE A 18 -15.02 19.38 10.94
N MET A 19 -16.24 19.84 10.68
CA MET A 19 -16.52 21.06 9.94
C MET A 19 -17.03 22.12 10.90
N ASN A 20 -16.28 23.21 11.08
CA ASN A 20 -16.74 24.40 11.79
C ASN A 20 -17.10 25.48 10.77
N PHE A 21 -18.14 26.24 11.02
CA PHE A 21 -18.65 27.24 10.08
C PHE A 21 -19.44 28.32 10.79
N GLU A 22 -19.65 29.43 10.10
CA GLU A 22 -20.70 30.40 10.42
C GLU A 22 -21.88 30.13 9.48
N CYS A 23 -23.09 30.06 10.04
CA CYS A 23 -24.28 29.83 9.25
C CYS A 23 -25.34 30.88 9.53
N GLU A 24 -26.06 31.22 8.47
CA GLU A 24 -27.37 31.85 8.56
C GLU A 24 -28.36 30.81 8.06
N ILE A 25 -29.17 30.29 8.97
CA ILE A 25 -30.21 29.32 8.71
C ILE A 25 -31.52 30.08 8.70
N ASN A 26 -32.22 30.02 7.57
CA ASN A 26 -33.58 30.50 7.44
C ASN A 26 -34.32 29.52 6.53
N GLY A 27 -35.24 28.75 7.10
CA GLY A 27 -35.79 27.62 6.40
C GLY A 27 -36.77 26.79 7.23
N GLN A 28 -37.06 25.59 6.72
CA GLN A 28 -37.98 24.67 7.38
C GLN A 28 -37.38 23.27 7.45
N LEU A 29 -37.31 22.72 8.67
CA LEU A 29 -36.97 21.33 8.91
C LEU A 29 -38.27 20.57 9.22
N LEU A 30 -38.65 19.60 8.38
CA LEU A 30 -39.98 18.99 8.40
C LEU A 30 -41.07 20.06 8.28
N VAL A 31 -41.83 20.30 9.36
CA VAL A 31 -42.84 21.36 9.47
C VAL A 31 -42.37 22.54 10.33
N LEU A 32 -41.22 22.42 10.99
CA LEU A 32 -40.72 23.41 11.95
C LEU A 32 -39.93 24.50 11.21
N PRO A 33 -40.36 25.76 11.24
CA PRO A 33 -39.53 26.86 10.75
C PRO A 33 -38.31 26.99 11.65
N VAL A 34 -37.13 27.02 11.06
CA VAL A 34 -35.84 27.18 11.75
C VAL A 34 -35.22 28.48 11.27
N GLN A 35 -34.93 29.37 12.22
CA GLN A 35 -34.18 30.58 12.00
C GLN A 35 -33.05 30.68 13.01
N GLY A 36 -31.86 31.06 12.57
CA GLY A 36 -30.73 31.32 13.45
C GLY A 36 -29.53 31.80 12.67
N GLU A 37 -28.74 32.69 13.27
CA GLU A 37 -27.46 33.14 12.72
C GLU A 37 -26.40 32.92 13.79
N GLY A 38 -25.39 32.10 13.49
CA GLY A 38 -24.41 31.75 14.50
C GLY A 38 -23.39 30.71 14.06
N PRO A 39 -22.42 30.43 14.93
CA PRO A 39 -21.46 29.38 14.68
C PRO A 39 -22.14 28.01 14.72
N GLY A 40 -21.63 27.12 13.89
CA GLY A 40 -22.07 25.74 13.82
C GLY A 40 -20.88 24.80 13.69
N ARG A 41 -21.11 23.56 14.12
CA ARG A 41 -20.17 22.45 14.03
C ARG A 41 -20.89 21.21 13.55
N ILE A 42 -20.30 20.57 12.55
CA ILE A 42 -20.69 19.25 12.06
C ILE A 42 -19.52 18.29 12.30
N ASN A 43 -19.81 17.11 12.80
CA ASN A 43 -18.83 16.04 12.98
C ASN A 43 -19.23 14.82 12.14
N LEU A 44 -18.37 14.45 11.20
CA LEU A 44 -18.50 13.26 10.37
C LEU A 44 -17.63 12.15 10.98
N ASN A 45 -18.27 11.09 11.45
CA ASN A 45 -17.59 9.92 11.99
C ASN A 45 -17.35 8.87 10.91
N LYS A 46 -16.10 8.41 10.83
CA LYS A 46 -15.63 7.42 9.86
C LYS A 46 -16.04 7.69 8.41
N PRO A 47 -15.86 8.92 7.87
CA PRO A 47 -16.24 9.19 6.50
C PRO A 47 -15.27 8.51 5.53
N LYS A 48 -15.83 7.89 4.50
CA LYS A 48 -15.18 7.31 3.33
C LYS A 48 -15.48 8.16 2.10
N PHE A 49 -14.44 8.57 1.39
CA PHE A 49 -14.53 9.36 0.16
C PHE A 49 -14.03 8.56 -1.03
N VAL A 50 -14.83 8.47 -2.09
CA VAL A 50 -14.40 7.96 -3.40
C VAL A 50 -14.47 9.10 -4.41
N LEU A 51 -13.33 9.72 -4.71
CA LEU A 51 -13.20 10.82 -5.66
C LEU A 51 -12.72 10.32 -7.01
N THR A 52 -13.50 10.57 -8.05
CA THR A 52 -13.16 10.32 -9.46
C THR A 52 -12.99 11.64 -10.20
N LEU A 53 -11.84 11.88 -10.83
CA LEU A 53 -11.55 13.03 -11.67
C LEU A 53 -11.34 12.57 -13.12
N TYR A 54 -12.02 13.21 -14.05
CA TYR A 54 -11.85 13.02 -15.49
C TYR A 54 -10.97 14.16 -16.02
N LEU A 55 -9.89 13.79 -16.71
CA LEU A 55 -8.82 14.71 -17.08
C LEU A 55 -8.69 14.85 -18.60
N GLU A 56 -8.35 16.05 -19.06
CA GLU A 56 -7.95 16.30 -20.44
C GLU A 56 -6.50 16.75 -20.52
N LYS A 57 -5.82 16.35 -21.60
CA LYS A 57 -4.43 16.74 -21.87
C LYS A 57 -4.44 18.07 -22.62
N TYR A 58 -3.62 19.01 -22.19
CA TYR A 58 -3.35 20.23 -22.95
C TYR A 58 -1.85 20.53 -22.98
N GLU A 59 -1.42 21.39 -23.90
CA GLU A 59 -0.01 21.73 -24.08
C GLU A 59 0.26 23.20 -23.77
N LYS A 60 1.34 23.47 -23.04
CA LYS A 60 1.78 24.82 -22.65
C LYS A 60 3.32 24.84 -22.61
N LYS A 61 3.95 25.76 -23.34
CA LYS A 61 5.42 25.91 -23.38
C LYS A 61 6.16 24.58 -23.64
N ASN A 62 5.74 23.84 -24.69
CA ASN A 62 6.26 22.52 -25.10
C ASN A 62 6.18 21.43 -24.01
N ASN A 63 5.32 21.61 -23.01
CA ASN A 63 5.04 20.62 -21.96
C ASN A 63 3.56 20.27 -21.98
N LYS A 64 3.25 18.98 -21.85
CA LYS A 64 1.86 18.50 -21.73
C LYS A 64 1.44 18.55 -20.26
N TYR A 65 0.21 18.94 -19.96
CA TYR A 65 -0.40 19.06 -18.63
C TYR A 65 -1.77 18.39 -18.62
N TYR A 66 -2.31 18.12 -17.43
CA TYR A 66 -3.71 17.73 -17.27
C TYR A 66 -4.52 18.89 -16.70
N THR A 67 -5.79 18.96 -17.08
CA THR A 67 -6.81 19.77 -16.40
C THR A 67 -7.97 18.86 -16.02
N VAL A 68 -8.67 19.19 -14.93
CA VAL A 68 -9.87 18.48 -14.49
C VAL A 68 -11.07 19.01 -15.25
N VAL A 69 -11.67 18.20 -16.11
CA VAL A 69 -12.85 18.59 -16.89
C VAL A 69 -14.17 18.13 -16.27
N LYS A 70 -14.11 17.09 -15.43
CA LYS A 70 -15.27 16.59 -14.68
C LYS A 70 -14.78 15.91 -13.40
N ASN A 71 -15.61 15.94 -12.36
CA ASN A 71 -15.39 15.17 -11.14
C ASN A 71 -16.67 14.43 -10.73
N LYS A 72 -16.52 13.41 -9.90
CA LYS A 72 -17.57 12.72 -9.16
C LYS A 72 -17.01 12.38 -7.80
N LEU A 73 -17.69 12.78 -6.73
CA LEU A 73 -17.36 12.38 -5.37
C LEU A 73 -18.49 11.51 -4.82
N LEU A 74 -18.14 10.43 -4.15
CA LEU A 74 -19.08 9.67 -3.32
C LEU A 74 -18.62 9.77 -1.87
N ILE A 75 -19.57 9.98 -0.97
CA ILE A 75 -19.32 10.07 0.47
C ILE A 75 -20.13 8.98 1.16
N ASP A 76 -19.50 8.20 2.01
CA ASP A 76 -20.17 7.31 2.96
C ASP A 76 -19.67 7.65 4.38
N LEU A 77 -20.50 7.46 5.40
CA LEU A 77 -20.12 7.78 6.79
C LEU A 77 -20.95 7.00 7.80
N GLN A 78 -20.37 6.73 8.96
CA GLN A 78 -21.05 5.95 10.01
C GLN A 78 -22.00 6.78 10.86
N ARG A 79 -21.66 8.06 11.09
CA ARG A 79 -22.49 8.97 11.87
C ARG A 79 -22.19 10.42 11.54
N MET A 80 -23.22 11.25 11.55
CA MET A 80 -23.10 12.71 11.47
C MET A 80 -23.67 13.31 12.76
N ASN A 81 -22.96 14.26 13.37
CA ASN A 81 -23.47 15.01 14.50
C ASN A 81 -23.46 16.51 14.21
N PHE A 82 -24.53 17.19 14.59
CA PHE A 82 -24.76 18.62 14.43
C PHE A 82 -24.74 19.32 15.79
N LYS A 83 -24.09 20.48 15.84
CA LYS A 83 -24.25 21.46 16.91
C LYS A 83 -24.35 22.84 16.28
N LEU A 84 -25.51 23.44 16.39
CA LEU A 84 -25.81 24.79 15.92
C LEU A 84 -26.09 25.66 17.13
N ASP A 85 -25.41 26.81 17.19
CA ASP A 85 -25.61 27.79 18.26
C ASP A 85 -26.46 28.97 17.76
N ASN A 86 -27.03 29.72 18.71
CA ASN A 86 -27.87 30.89 18.47
C ASN A 86 -29.09 30.63 17.56
N LEU A 87 -29.63 29.41 17.61
CA LEU A 87 -30.92 29.07 17.01
C LEU A 87 -32.05 29.81 17.74
N PHE A 88 -33.11 30.17 17.01
CA PHE A 88 -34.31 30.82 17.54
C PHE A 88 -34.01 32.08 18.38
N ASN A 89 -33.10 32.94 17.88
CA ASN A 89 -32.66 34.16 18.56
C ASN A 89 -32.10 33.92 19.98
N GLY A 90 -31.46 32.77 20.20
CA GLY A 90 -30.81 32.43 21.46
C GLY A 90 -31.68 31.67 22.45
N ASP A 91 -32.88 31.22 22.06
CA ASP A 91 -33.68 30.31 22.91
C ASP A 91 -32.97 28.96 23.05
N LYS A 92 -32.36 28.76 24.21
CA LYS A 92 -31.55 27.59 24.51
C LYS A 92 -32.36 26.29 24.50
N ALA A 93 -33.60 26.31 24.99
CA ALA A 93 -34.41 25.09 25.08
C ALA A 93 -34.81 24.61 23.68
N LEU A 94 -35.27 25.53 22.82
CA LEU A 94 -35.61 25.22 21.43
C LEU A 94 -34.36 24.85 20.61
N GLY A 95 -33.24 25.55 20.81
CA GLY A 95 -31.98 25.25 20.15
C GLY A 95 -31.40 23.88 20.54
N ASP A 96 -31.43 23.51 21.82
CA ASP A 96 -30.95 22.20 22.28
C ASP A 96 -31.86 21.07 21.79
N ASN A 97 -33.19 21.26 21.80
CA ASN A 97 -34.14 20.30 21.25
C ASN A 97 -33.95 20.10 19.73
N LEU A 98 -33.75 21.17 18.96
CA LEU A 98 -33.53 21.05 17.52
C LEU A 98 -32.23 20.29 17.21
N ASN A 99 -31.14 20.62 17.92
CA ASN A 99 -29.89 19.89 17.80
C ASN A 99 -30.09 18.39 18.11
N GLN A 100 -30.84 18.06 19.16
CA GLN A 100 -31.13 16.66 19.49
C GLN A 100 -31.89 15.97 18.35
N VAL A 101 -32.96 16.59 17.83
CA VAL A 101 -33.74 16.03 16.71
C VAL A 101 -32.86 15.80 15.47
N MET A 102 -32.00 16.76 15.13
CA MET A 102 -31.08 16.61 13.99
C MET A 102 -30.07 15.48 14.19
N ASN A 103 -29.60 15.28 15.43
CA ASN A 103 -28.67 14.22 15.77
C ASN A 103 -29.31 12.84 15.84
N ASP A 104 -30.55 12.75 16.32
CA ASP A 104 -31.30 11.50 16.42
C ASP A 104 -31.73 11.00 15.02
N ASN A 105 -31.99 11.94 14.09
CA ASN A 105 -32.42 11.67 12.71
C ASN A 105 -31.33 11.98 11.68
N TRP A 106 -30.07 11.95 12.09
CA TRP A 106 -28.95 12.41 11.25
C TRP A 106 -28.86 11.70 9.91
N LYS A 107 -29.26 10.42 9.87
CA LYS A 107 -29.12 9.56 8.69
C LYS A 107 -30.11 9.97 7.60
N GLU A 108 -31.37 10.12 7.96
CA GLU A 108 -32.43 10.57 7.05
C GLU A 108 -32.15 11.98 6.53
N LEU A 109 -31.67 12.87 7.41
CA LEU A 109 -31.29 14.23 7.04
C LEU A 109 -30.09 14.24 6.10
N TYR A 110 -29.05 13.45 6.39
CA TYR A 110 -27.88 13.34 5.53
C TYR A 110 -28.25 12.75 4.17
N ASP A 111 -29.02 11.66 4.14
CA ASP A 111 -29.42 10.97 2.90
C ASP A 111 -30.21 11.92 1.97
N ASP A 112 -30.96 12.89 2.51
CA ASP A 112 -31.72 13.90 1.74
C ASP A 112 -30.83 14.97 1.06
N VAL A 113 -29.69 15.33 1.68
CA VAL A 113 -28.78 16.38 1.15
C VAL A 113 -27.44 15.83 0.68
N LYS A 114 -27.26 14.51 0.72
CA LYS A 114 -26.01 13.80 0.41
C LYS A 114 -25.43 14.22 -0.94
N SER A 115 -26.25 14.23 -1.99
CA SER A 115 -25.81 14.59 -3.34
C SER A 115 -25.29 16.03 -3.41
N SER A 116 -25.87 16.94 -2.63
CA SER A 116 -25.41 18.33 -2.57
C SER A 116 -24.06 18.46 -1.85
N TYR A 117 -23.82 17.68 -0.79
CA TYR A 117 -22.49 17.59 -0.18
C TYR A 117 -21.46 16.98 -1.13
N GLU A 118 -21.81 15.89 -1.81
CA GLU A 118 -20.95 15.24 -2.81
C GLU A 118 -20.56 16.20 -3.93
N GLU A 119 -21.52 16.97 -4.47
CA GLU A 119 -21.27 17.96 -5.50
C GLU A 119 -20.35 19.09 -5.00
N ALA A 120 -20.64 19.63 -3.81
CA ALA A 120 -19.93 20.78 -3.29
C ALA A 120 -18.48 20.44 -2.91
N PHE A 121 -18.26 19.34 -2.17
CA PHE A 121 -16.91 18.86 -1.85
C PHE A 121 -16.17 18.36 -3.09
N GLY A 122 -16.88 17.76 -4.06
CA GLY A 122 -16.31 17.36 -5.34
C GLY A 122 -15.70 18.53 -6.09
N LYS A 123 -16.38 19.69 -6.13
CA LYS A 123 -15.86 20.93 -6.72
C LYS A 123 -14.63 21.45 -5.98
N ILE A 124 -14.64 21.44 -4.65
CA ILE A 124 -13.50 21.87 -3.83
C ILE A 124 -12.28 21.01 -4.15
N PHE A 125 -12.40 19.69 -4.09
CA PHE A 125 -11.29 18.79 -4.38
C PHE A 125 -10.83 18.91 -5.84
N ALA A 126 -11.76 18.99 -6.80
CA ALA A 126 -11.42 19.21 -8.20
C ALA A 126 -10.58 20.46 -8.40
N SER A 127 -10.91 21.57 -7.74
CA SER A 127 -10.13 22.82 -7.81
C SER A 127 -8.72 22.66 -7.25
N VAL A 128 -8.56 21.93 -6.13
CA VAL A 128 -7.23 21.63 -5.57
C VAL A 128 -6.40 20.83 -6.57
N PHE A 129 -6.97 19.77 -7.16
CA PHE A 129 -6.27 18.95 -8.14
C PHE A 129 -5.99 19.69 -9.45
N ASP A 130 -6.92 20.52 -9.94
CA ASP A 130 -6.72 21.29 -11.17
C ASP A 130 -5.58 22.30 -11.02
N ASN A 131 -5.52 23.01 -9.88
CA ASN A 131 -4.42 23.92 -9.56
C ASN A 131 -3.06 23.22 -9.50
N LEU A 132 -3.01 22.01 -8.95
CA LEU A 132 -1.79 21.19 -8.92
C LEU A 132 -1.40 20.74 -10.33
N LEU A 133 -2.33 20.15 -11.09
CA LEU A 133 -2.08 19.58 -12.41
C LEU A 133 -1.73 20.65 -13.45
N ALA A 134 -2.24 21.87 -13.31
CA ALA A 134 -1.90 23.00 -14.18
C ALA A 134 -0.44 23.49 -14.02
N ARG A 135 0.23 23.12 -12.91
CA ARG A 135 1.60 23.54 -12.58
C ARG A 135 2.63 22.43 -12.79
N VAL A 136 2.21 21.17 -12.95
CA VAL A 136 3.11 20.02 -13.06
C VAL A 136 2.94 19.30 -14.41
N PRO A 137 3.97 19.28 -15.30
CA PRO A 137 3.89 18.59 -16.59
C PRO A 137 3.63 17.08 -16.47
N ILE A 138 2.82 16.52 -17.37
CA ILE A 138 2.54 15.07 -17.56
C ILE A 138 3.82 14.25 -17.61
N ALA A 139 4.83 14.70 -18.35
CA ALA A 139 6.10 13.99 -18.45
C ALA A 139 6.77 13.87 -17.09
N GLN A 140 6.76 14.96 -16.31
CA GLN A 140 7.25 14.88 -14.95
C GLN A 140 6.34 13.98 -14.15
N LEU A 141 5.01 14.08 -14.30
CA LEU A 141 4.03 13.30 -13.54
C LEU A 141 4.32 11.79 -13.59
N PHE A 142 4.90 11.26 -14.68
CA PHE A 142 4.97 9.79 -14.91
C PHE A 142 6.26 9.22 -15.47
N ALA A 143 7.28 10.03 -15.77
CA ALA A 143 8.59 9.51 -16.15
C ALA A 143 9.20 8.70 -14.98
N SER A 144 9.72 7.51 -15.26
CA SER A 144 10.65 6.84 -14.35
C SER A 144 11.93 7.68 -14.29
N THR A 145 12.04 8.53 -13.27
CA THR A 145 13.30 9.19 -12.92
C THR A 145 14.15 8.20 -12.13
N PHE A 146 14.50 7.07 -12.75
CA PHE A 146 15.52 6.22 -12.14
C PHE A 146 16.79 7.04 -12.02
N LYS A 147 17.28 7.15 -10.79
CA LYS A 147 18.55 7.82 -10.53
C LYS A 147 19.62 7.18 -11.41
N LYS A 148 20.26 7.98 -12.25
CA LYS A 148 21.43 7.55 -13.02
C LYS A 148 22.69 7.74 -12.19
N CYS A 149 23.66 6.86 -12.39
CA CYS A 149 24.98 6.95 -11.78
C CYS A 149 26.03 7.16 -12.85
N ASP A 150 27.00 8.04 -12.58
CA ASP A 150 28.14 8.26 -13.47
C ASP A 150 29.14 7.12 -13.29
N LYS A 151 29.49 6.41 -14.36
CA LYS A 151 30.42 5.27 -14.30
C LYS A 151 31.78 5.62 -13.69
N LYS A 152 32.21 6.88 -13.80
CA LYS A 152 33.54 7.36 -13.37
C LYS A 152 33.55 7.90 -11.94
N GLN A 153 32.39 8.02 -11.29
CA GLN A 153 32.34 8.54 -9.92
C GLN A 153 32.92 7.52 -8.92
N ARG A 154 33.66 8.01 -7.92
CA ARG A 154 34.37 7.17 -6.95
C ARG A 154 33.43 6.28 -6.11
N ASP A 155 32.21 6.75 -5.87
CA ASP A 155 31.18 6.07 -5.06
C ASP A 155 30.12 5.38 -5.93
N PHE A 156 30.45 4.98 -7.16
CA PHE A 156 29.51 4.45 -8.14
C PHE A 156 28.59 3.34 -7.60
N ASN A 157 29.13 2.34 -6.88
CA ASN A 157 28.33 1.25 -6.32
C ASN A 157 27.36 1.74 -5.22
N GLN A 158 27.70 2.79 -4.47
CA GLN A 158 26.79 3.40 -3.49
C GLN A 158 25.67 4.15 -4.20
N CYS A 159 25.99 4.88 -5.27
CA CYS A 159 24.97 5.48 -6.13
C CYS A 159 24.07 4.42 -6.73
N LEU A 160 24.63 3.33 -7.28
CA LEU A 160 23.89 2.25 -7.91
C LEU A 160 22.96 1.56 -6.91
N SER A 161 23.44 1.28 -5.69
CA SER A 161 22.61 0.76 -4.60
C SER A 161 21.43 1.67 -4.27
N THR A 162 21.65 2.99 -4.31
CA THR A 162 20.59 3.99 -4.10
C THR A 162 19.61 4.01 -5.27
N ALA A 163 20.13 3.96 -6.50
CA ALA A 163 19.33 3.97 -7.72
C ALA A 163 18.44 2.73 -7.85
N VAL A 164 18.98 1.54 -7.56
CA VAL A 164 18.21 0.29 -7.59
C VAL A 164 17.15 0.29 -6.48
N ARG A 165 17.48 0.78 -5.28
CA ARG A 165 16.49 0.91 -4.18
C ARG A 165 15.36 1.88 -4.55
N ASP A 166 15.69 3.02 -5.14
CA ASP A 166 14.73 4.01 -5.62
C ASP A 166 13.89 3.47 -6.80
N ALA A 167 14.51 2.70 -7.69
CA ALA A 167 13.79 2.03 -8.77
C ALA A 167 12.77 1.01 -8.20
N LEU A 168 13.18 0.15 -7.26
CA LEU A 168 12.31 -0.85 -6.64
C LEU A 168 11.11 -0.22 -5.92
N SER A 169 11.30 0.91 -5.21
CA SER A 169 10.18 1.57 -4.52
C SER A 169 9.15 2.15 -5.48
N GLN A 170 9.51 2.40 -6.74
CA GLN A 170 8.63 2.88 -7.80
C GLN A 170 7.90 1.76 -8.57
N LEU A 171 8.15 0.49 -8.24
CA LEU A 171 7.54 -0.68 -8.89
C LEU A 171 6.26 -1.17 -8.19
N ASN A 172 5.63 -0.36 -7.34
CA ASN A 172 4.23 -0.54 -6.93
C ASN A 172 3.23 -0.25 -8.08
N VAL A 173 3.74 0.19 -9.24
CA VAL A 173 3.01 0.41 -10.49
C VAL A 173 3.75 -0.29 -11.62
N GLN A 174 3.02 -1.00 -12.48
CA GLN A 174 3.59 -1.61 -13.68
C GLN A 174 4.19 -0.56 -14.62
N LYS A 175 5.43 -0.76 -15.09
CA LYS A 175 6.10 0.11 -16.08
C LYS A 175 6.19 -0.60 -17.44
N LYS A 176 5.06 -0.64 -18.15
CA LYS A 176 4.93 -1.36 -19.45
C LYS A 176 5.95 -0.91 -20.50
N GLU A 177 6.28 0.37 -20.55
CA GLU A 177 7.20 0.98 -21.54
C GLU A 177 8.60 0.33 -21.51
N ILE A 178 9.05 -0.07 -20.32
CA ILE A 178 10.35 -0.68 -20.09
C ILE A 178 10.24 -2.16 -19.69
N GLY A 179 9.05 -2.75 -19.84
CA GLY A 179 8.81 -4.18 -19.60
C GLY A 179 8.92 -4.62 -18.15
N LEU A 180 8.81 -3.71 -17.17
CA LEU A 180 8.80 -4.08 -15.76
C LEU A 180 7.37 -4.32 -15.26
N PRO A 181 7.09 -5.50 -14.68
CA PRO A 181 5.82 -5.79 -14.01
C PRO A 181 5.68 -4.95 -12.73
N CYS A 182 4.50 -5.02 -12.12
CA CYS A 182 4.32 -4.56 -10.75
C CYS A 182 5.01 -5.54 -9.79
N PHE A 183 5.60 -5.06 -8.70
CA PHE A 183 6.33 -5.85 -7.71
C PHE A 183 5.58 -5.95 -6.37
N GLU A 184 4.35 -5.41 -6.29
CA GLU A 184 3.62 -5.27 -5.04
C GLU A 184 2.11 -5.35 -5.26
N PRO A 185 1.51 -6.56 -5.38
CA PRO A 185 2.20 -7.85 -5.49
C PRO A 185 2.77 -8.10 -6.90
N LEU A 186 3.90 -8.81 -6.98
CA LEU A 186 4.32 -9.44 -8.23
C LEU A 186 3.41 -10.64 -8.50
N GLU A 187 2.64 -10.59 -9.59
CA GLU A 187 1.76 -11.67 -10.02
C GLU A 187 2.46 -12.61 -11.00
N ILE A 188 2.40 -13.91 -10.73
CA ILE A 188 2.98 -14.97 -11.57
C ILE A 188 1.87 -15.99 -11.84
N PRO A 189 1.49 -16.22 -13.12
CA PRO A 189 0.39 -17.12 -13.45
C PRO A 189 0.60 -18.54 -12.95
N SER A 190 1.81 -19.07 -13.10
CA SER A 190 2.15 -20.42 -12.67
C SER A 190 3.64 -20.57 -12.44
N MET A 191 4.02 -21.43 -11.50
CA MET A 191 5.39 -21.83 -11.25
C MET A 191 5.45 -23.31 -10.87
N VAL A 192 6.43 -24.01 -11.42
CA VAL A 192 6.74 -25.40 -11.06
C VAL A 192 8.06 -25.39 -10.30
N VAL A 193 8.05 -25.96 -9.10
CA VAL A 193 9.26 -26.19 -8.31
C VAL A 193 9.51 -27.70 -8.32
N GLY A 194 10.71 -28.10 -8.74
CA GLY A 194 11.10 -29.51 -8.78
C GLY A 194 11.08 -30.18 -7.41
N ALA A 195 11.12 -31.51 -7.41
CA ALA A 195 11.36 -32.28 -6.19
C ALA A 195 12.66 -31.83 -5.52
N GLY A 196 12.69 -31.89 -4.19
CA GLY A 196 13.90 -31.71 -3.41
C GLY A 196 14.82 -32.94 -3.51
N THR A 197 16.02 -32.84 -2.94
CA THR A 197 16.98 -33.96 -2.93
C THR A 197 16.87 -34.86 -1.69
N GLY A 198 15.91 -34.58 -0.81
CA GLY A 198 15.75 -35.22 0.50
C GLY A 198 14.31 -35.60 0.80
N VAL A 199 13.74 -35.09 1.89
CA VAL A 199 12.47 -35.55 2.47
C VAL A 199 11.22 -35.12 1.68
N VAL A 200 11.37 -34.18 0.75
CA VAL A 200 10.32 -33.68 -0.15
C VAL A 200 10.61 -34.16 -1.57
N ASP A 201 10.14 -35.36 -1.92
CA ASP A 201 10.40 -35.99 -3.23
C ASP A 201 9.18 -35.91 -4.15
N PHE A 202 8.71 -34.70 -4.43
CA PHE A 202 7.65 -34.47 -5.41
C PHE A 202 7.72 -33.07 -6.02
N ALA A 203 7.31 -32.94 -7.28
CA ALA A 203 7.16 -31.66 -7.94
C ALA A 203 5.99 -30.87 -7.34
N GLN A 204 6.21 -29.59 -7.08
CA GLN A 204 5.23 -28.67 -6.52
C GLN A 204 4.74 -27.74 -7.63
N ASN A 205 3.44 -27.74 -7.86
CA ASN A 205 2.80 -26.88 -8.85
C ASN A 205 2.02 -25.78 -8.14
N TYR A 206 2.31 -24.54 -8.52
CA TYR A 206 1.68 -23.35 -8.00
C TYR A 206 1.05 -22.54 -9.14
N GLU A 207 -0.14 -22.01 -8.89
CA GLU A 207 -0.87 -21.13 -9.80
C GLU A 207 -1.26 -19.84 -9.08
N ASN A 208 -1.57 -18.79 -9.84
CA ASN A 208 -2.09 -17.53 -9.32
C ASN A 208 -1.25 -16.94 -8.17
N ILE A 209 0.07 -17.00 -8.32
CA ILE A 209 1.02 -16.61 -7.27
C ILE A 209 1.08 -15.08 -7.18
N LYS A 210 1.05 -14.54 -5.96
CA LYS A 210 1.14 -13.11 -5.64
C LYS A 210 2.19 -12.89 -4.57
N ILE A 211 3.29 -12.22 -4.92
CA ILE A 211 4.42 -11.93 -4.02
C ILE A 211 4.39 -10.48 -3.57
N SER A 212 4.19 -10.23 -2.28
CA SER A 212 4.16 -8.92 -1.64
C SER A 212 5.39 -8.68 -0.77
N GLY A 213 5.83 -7.42 -0.65
CA GLY A 213 6.96 -6.96 0.17
C GLY A 213 8.22 -6.60 -0.64
N LEU A 214 8.26 -6.85 -1.95
CA LEU A 214 9.48 -6.69 -2.76
C LEU A 214 9.92 -5.23 -2.96
N THR A 215 9.01 -4.27 -2.81
CA THR A 215 9.27 -2.84 -3.06
C THR A 215 9.99 -2.13 -1.91
N LYS A 216 10.11 -2.77 -0.74
CA LYS A 216 10.66 -2.17 0.48
C LYS A 216 11.76 -3.05 1.11
N PRO A 217 12.92 -3.18 0.46
CA PRO A 217 14.04 -3.89 1.06
C PRO A 217 14.56 -3.14 2.28
N ASP A 218 14.94 -3.86 3.32
CA ASP A 218 15.63 -3.29 4.48
C ASP A 218 17.02 -2.81 4.12
N SER A 219 17.68 -3.61 3.30
CA SER A 219 19.07 -3.50 2.90
C SER A 219 19.14 -3.87 1.42
N LEU A 220 19.89 -3.07 0.66
CA LEU A 220 20.14 -3.31 -0.75
C LEU A 220 21.53 -2.77 -1.10
N LYS A 221 22.39 -3.66 -1.58
CA LYS A 221 23.67 -3.28 -2.17
C LYS A 221 23.69 -3.79 -3.60
N ALA A 222 24.03 -2.89 -4.51
CA ALA A 222 24.27 -3.21 -5.91
C ALA A 222 25.73 -2.92 -6.23
N ARG A 223 26.43 -3.91 -6.79
CA ARG A 223 27.81 -3.79 -7.26
C ARG A 223 27.87 -4.15 -8.72
N MET A 224 28.42 -3.27 -9.54
CA MET A 224 28.62 -3.53 -10.95
C MET A 224 30.12 -3.49 -11.24
N ASP A 225 30.62 -4.59 -11.81
CA ASP A 225 31.97 -4.74 -12.32
C ASP A 225 31.90 -4.68 -13.85
N PHE A 226 32.37 -3.57 -14.43
CA PHE A 226 32.30 -3.34 -15.88
C PHE A 226 33.29 -4.20 -16.67
N GLU A 227 34.40 -4.63 -16.06
CA GLU A 227 35.40 -5.47 -16.72
C GLU A 227 34.92 -6.91 -16.79
N LYS A 228 34.45 -7.44 -15.65
CA LYS A 228 33.86 -8.79 -15.57
C LYS A 228 32.45 -8.86 -16.12
N LYS A 229 31.82 -7.71 -16.37
CA LYS A 229 30.41 -7.56 -16.78
C LYS A 229 29.47 -8.29 -15.83
N THR A 230 29.68 -8.10 -14.52
CA THR A 230 28.85 -8.73 -13.50
C THR A 230 28.10 -7.68 -12.68
N LEU A 231 26.79 -7.86 -12.54
CA LEU A 231 25.95 -7.11 -11.60
C LEU A 231 25.58 -8.01 -10.43
N GLU A 232 25.97 -7.63 -9.23
CA GLU A 232 25.65 -8.31 -7.98
C GLU A 232 24.67 -7.47 -7.17
N LEU A 233 23.60 -8.11 -6.69
CA LEU A 233 22.58 -7.52 -5.82
C LEU A 233 22.52 -8.34 -4.52
N GLU A 234 22.89 -7.72 -3.40
CA GLU A 234 22.57 -8.22 -2.06
C GLU A 234 21.29 -7.51 -1.60
N VAL A 235 20.22 -8.24 -1.30
CA VAL A 235 18.93 -7.66 -0.89
C VAL A 235 18.39 -8.40 0.33
N ASP A 236 18.10 -7.66 1.40
CA ASP A 236 17.47 -8.19 2.60
C ASP A 236 16.08 -7.56 2.78
N TYR A 237 15.12 -8.35 3.24
CA TYR A 237 13.78 -7.89 3.60
C TYR A 237 13.45 -8.32 5.03
N GLN A 238 12.45 -7.69 5.67
CA GLN A 238 11.94 -8.14 6.96
C GLN A 238 10.96 -9.29 6.76
N GLU A 239 10.11 -9.15 5.74
CA GLU A 239 9.04 -10.08 5.45
C GLU A 239 8.71 -10.04 3.96
N ILE A 240 8.46 -11.21 3.37
CA ILE A 240 7.84 -11.36 2.04
C ILE A 240 6.66 -12.30 2.19
N ILE A 241 5.50 -11.90 1.67
CA ILE A 241 4.28 -12.71 1.70
C ILE A 241 3.99 -13.23 0.30
N ILE A 242 3.78 -14.52 0.15
CA ILE A 242 3.46 -15.17 -1.12
C ILE A 242 2.13 -15.89 -0.96
N ASN A 243 1.09 -15.42 -1.65
CA ASN A 243 -0.18 -16.12 -1.76
C ASN A 243 -0.19 -16.90 -3.09
N PHE A 244 -0.78 -18.08 -3.11
CA PHE A 244 -0.80 -18.94 -4.30
C PHE A 244 -1.95 -19.93 -4.23
N GLU A 245 -2.28 -20.54 -5.34
CA GLU A 245 -3.06 -21.77 -5.40
C GLU A 245 -2.09 -22.94 -5.59
N TYR A 246 -2.35 -24.06 -4.92
CA TYR A 246 -1.50 -25.24 -5.00
C TYR A 246 -2.30 -26.48 -5.31
N LYS A 247 -1.62 -27.42 -5.97
CA LYS A 247 -2.06 -28.81 -6.08
C LYS A 247 -0.86 -29.71 -5.82
N ILE A 248 -0.87 -30.36 -4.66
CA ILE A 248 0.22 -31.21 -4.20
C ILE A 248 -0.32 -32.63 -4.04
N LYS A 249 0.46 -33.60 -4.54
CA LYS A 249 0.29 -35.02 -4.27
C LYS A 249 1.66 -35.66 -4.21
N GLY A 250 2.06 -36.12 -3.03
CA GLY A 250 3.39 -36.65 -2.80
C GLY A 250 3.56 -37.19 -1.40
N LYS A 251 4.80 -37.19 -0.92
CA LYS A 251 5.16 -37.59 0.45
C LYS A 251 6.15 -36.59 1.03
N ILE A 252 5.94 -36.21 2.30
CA ILE A 252 6.95 -35.55 3.12
C ILE A 252 7.42 -36.60 4.14
N LEU A 253 8.70 -36.98 4.11
CA LEU A 253 9.20 -38.16 4.82
C LEU A 253 8.39 -39.41 4.46
N VAL A 254 7.70 -40.02 5.43
CA VAL A 254 6.82 -41.18 5.26
C VAL A 254 5.34 -40.80 5.13
N LEU A 255 5.00 -39.52 5.33
CA LEU A 255 3.63 -39.05 5.38
C LEU A 255 3.13 -38.72 3.96
N PRO A 256 2.09 -39.40 3.44
CA PRO A 256 1.49 -39.05 2.16
C PRO A 256 0.75 -37.73 2.28
N VAL A 257 1.22 -36.71 1.57
CA VAL A 257 0.60 -35.38 1.55
C VAL A 257 -0.15 -35.21 0.23
N GLN A 258 -1.43 -34.90 0.33
CA GLN A 258 -2.23 -34.48 -0.81
C GLN A 258 -3.11 -33.30 -0.40
N GLY A 259 -3.30 -32.35 -1.30
CA GLY A 259 -4.14 -31.19 -1.05
C GLY A 259 -4.22 -30.31 -2.27
N GLU A 260 -5.33 -29.60 -2.40
CA GLU A 260 -5.57 -28.63 -3.44
C GLU A 260 -6.39 -27.48 -2.87
N GLY A 261 -5.90 -26.26 -3.04
CA GLY A 261 -6.54 -25.09 -2.47
C GLY A 261 -5.63 -23.87 -2.43
N PRO A 262 -6.07 -22.78 -1.79
CA PRO A 262 -5.24 -21.62 -1.58
C PRO A 262 -4.17 -21.90 -0.51
N GLY A 263 -3.01 -21.29 -0.71
CA GLY A 263 -1.88 -21.30 0.20
C GLY A 263 -1.32 -19.91 0.44
N ARG A 264 -0.66 -19.75 1.58
CA ARG A 264 0.04 -18.54 1.98
C ARG A 264 1.37 -18.92 2.59
N LEU A 265 2.43 -18.25 2.15
CA LEU A 265 3.79 -18.38 2.62
C LEU A 265 4.30 -17.04 3.10
N ILE A 266 4.96 -17.01 4.25
CA ILE A 266 5.58 -15.82 4.80
C ILE A 266 7.06 -16.13 5.01
N LEU A 267 7.93 -15.43 4.29
CA LEU A 267 9.38 -15.51 4.44
C LEU A 267 9.82 -14.48 5.47
N ILE A 268 10.46 -14.91 6.56
CA ILE A 268 10.90 -14.03 7.65
C ILE A 268 12.39 -13.76 7.50
N LYS A 269 12.71 -12.47 7.44
CA LYS A 269 14.05 -11.91 7.24
C LYS A 269 14.82 -12.56 6.09
N PRO A 270 14.24 -12.70 4.88
CA PRO A 270 14.95 -13.31 3.77
C PRO A 270 16.09 -12.40 3.31
N LYS A 271 17.23 -13.04 3.00
CA LYS A 271 18.39 -12.43 2.36
C LYS A 271 18.61 -13.09 1.03
N TYR A 272 18.86 -12.29 0.01
CA TYR A 272 19.13 -12.75 -1.34
C TYR A 272 20.45 -12.21 -1.85
N LEU A 273 21.19 -13.07 -2.53
CA LEU A 273 22.33 -12.68 -3.35
C LEU A 273 22.04 -13.09 -4.79
N VAL A 274 21.94 -12.11 -5.67
CA VAL A 274 21.67 -12.31 -7.10
C VAL A 274 22.86 -11.80 -7.90
N ILE A 275 23.42 -12.64 -8.75
CA ILE A 275 24.55 -12.30 -9.61
C ILE A 275 24.11 -12.48 -11.06
N PHE A 276 24.12 -11.42 -11.85
CA PHE A 276 23.88 -11.43 -13.29
C PHE A 276 25.19 -11.32 -14.05
N TYR A 277 25.41 -12.21 -15.01
CA TYR A 277 26.52 -12.16 -15.95
C TYR A 277 26.03 -11.53 -17.26
N LEU A 278 26.54 -10.35 -17.59
CA LEU A 278 26.06 -9.50 -18.66
C LEU A 278 26.89 -9.65 -19.93
N GLU A 279 26.21 -9.64 -21.09
CA GLU A 279 26.82 -9.51 -22.40
C GLU A 279 26.32 -8.21 -23.04
N GLU A 280 27.25 -7.45 -23.63
CA GLU A 280 26.92 -6.25 -24.41
C GLU A 280 26.63 -6.65 -25.85
N TYR A 281 25.56 -6.12 -26.42
CA TYR A 281 25.25 -6.28 -27.83
C TYR A 281 24.65 -4.99 -28.41
N GLU A 282 24.75 -4.82 -29.72
CA GLU A 282 24.24 -3.65 -30.43
C GLU A 282 23.00 -4.03 -31.25
N LYS A 283 21.97 -3.19 -31.21
CA LYS A 283 20.78 -3.34 -32.05
C LYS A 283 20.92 -2.54 -33.34
N LYS A 284 20.04 -2.80 -34.32
CA LYS A 284 19.98 -2.09 -35.61
C LYS A 284 19.88 -0.55 -35.53
N ASN A 285 19.54 -0.01 -34.36
CA ASN A 285 19.48 1.42 -34.09
C ASN A 285 20.82 2.03 -33.59
N ASN A 286 21.92 1.27 -33.69
CA ASN A 286 23.26 1.60 -33.19
C ASN A 286 23.33 1.94 -31.70
N LYS A 287 22.33 1.50 -30.91
CA LYS A 287 22.36 1.60 -29.46
C LYS A 287 22.85 0.29 -28.86
N LYS A 288 23.69 0.39 -27.84
CA LYS A 288 24.21 -0.74 -27.06
C LYS A 288 23.28 -1.11 -25.91
N TYR A 289 23.10 -2.40 -25.69
CA TYR A 289 22.23 -2.98 -24.68
C TYR A 289 22.99 -4.09 -23.93
N TYR A 290 22.56 -4.37 -22.70
CA TYR A 290 22.96 -5.60 -22.01
C TYR A 290 21.93 -6.70 -22.24
N LYS A 291 22.37 -7.96 -22.19
CA LYS A 291 21.53 -9.14 -21.96
C LYS A 291 22.20 -10.00 -20.88
N THR A 292 21.43 -10.78 -20.13
CA THR A 292 21.99 -11.75 -19.21
C THR A 292 22.32 -13.04 -19.95
N ASN A 293 23.52 -13.58 -19.78
CA ASN A 293 23.88 -14.91 -20.28
C ASN A 293 23.67 -15.99 -19.23
N GLN A 294 23.91 -15.64 -17.96
CA GLN A 294 23.77 -16.52 -16.82
C GLN A 294 23.39 -15.70 -15.59
N HIS A 295 22.71 -16.31 -14.64
CA HIS A 295 22.48 -15.77 -13.31
C HIS A 295 22.78 -16.80 -12.23
N LYS A 296 23.05 -16.31 -11.02
CA LYS A 296 23.04 -17.10 -9.79
C LYS A 296 22.10 -16.43 -8.81
N PHE A 297 21.32 -17.22 -8.09
CA PHE A 297 20.38 -16.75 -7.09
C PHE A 297 20.59 -17.58 -5.84
N PHE A 298 20.91 -16.92 -4.74
CA PHE A 298 21.08 -17.54 -3.44
C PHE A 298 20.12 -16.89 -2.46
N SER A 299 19.63 -17.69 -1.52
CA SER A 299 18.64 -17.29 -0.53
C SER A 299 19.03 -17.79 0.87
N GLU A 300 18.80 -16.97 1.88
CA GLU A 300 18.87 -17.37 3.28
C GLU A 300 17.65 -16.84 4.01
N LEU A 301 16.99 -17.67 4.80
CA LEU A 301 15.81 -17.29 5.58
C LEU A 301 16.13 -17.40 7.06
N GLN A 302 15.56 -16.53 7.88
CA GLN A 302 15.59 -16.71 9.35
C GLN A 302 14.36 -17.46 9.86
N GLY A 303 13.27 -17.43 9.10
CA GLY A 303 12.05 -18.19 9.39
C GLY A 303 11.15 -18.25 8.17
N LEU A 304 10.16 -19.13 8.25
CA LEU A 304 9.22 -19.44 7.18
C LEU A 304 7.91 -19.85 7.82
N SER A 305 6.78 -19.24 7.46
CA SER A 305 5.45 -19.69 7.88
C SER A 305 4.63 -20.10 6.67
N VAL A 306 4.09 -21.33 6.69
CA VAL A 306 3.32 -21.92 5.59
C VAL A 306 1.90 -22.22 6.08
N LYS A 307 0.89 -21.78 5.34
CA LYS A 307 -0.51 -22.19 5.49
C LYS A 307 -1.02 -22.72 4.16
N LEU A 308 -1.57 -23.92 4.15
CA LEU A 308 -2.17 -24.61 3.00
C LEU A 308 -3.60 -25.00 3.36
N GLU A 309 -4.59 -24.42 2.70
CA GLU A 309 -5.98 -24.78 2.95
C GLU A 309 -6.35 -26.08 2.23
N ASN A 310 -7.31 -26.83 2.79
CA ASN A 310 -7.78 -28.11 2.25
C ASN A 310 -6.68 -29.19 2.10
N LEU A 311 -5.64 -29.11 2.92
CA LEU A 311 -4.66 -30.19 3.03
C LEU A 311 -5.34 -31.45 3.56
N PHE A 312 -4.97 -32.62 3.05
CA PHE A 312 -5.58 -33.91 3.37
C PHE A 312 -7.10 -33.95 3.16
N ASN A 313 -7.61 -33.26 2.13
CA ASN A 313 -9.05 -33.13 1.87
C ASN A 313 -9.84 -32.51 3.05
N GLY A 314 -9.19 -31.61 3.79
CA GLY A 314 -9.83 -30.89 4.90
C GLY A 314 -9.74 -31.60 6.25
N ASP A 315 -8.94 -32.67 6.39
CA ASP A 315 -8.64 -33.26 7.69
C ASP A 315 -7.86 -32.25 8.54
N LYS A 316 -8.58 -31.64 9.48
CA LYS A 316 -8.04 -30.57 10.33
C LYS A 316 -6.87 -31.03 11.18
N ILE A 317 -6.88 -32.27 11.68
CA ILE A 317 -5.83 -32.77 12.57
C ILE A 317 -4.54 -32.96 11.78
N LEU A 318 -4.63 -33.62 10.62
CA LEU A 318 -3.46 -33.82 9.75
C LEU A 318 -2.95 -32.50 9.17
N SER A 319 -3.86 -31.59 8.83
CA SER A 319 -3.52 -30.25 8.35
C SER A 319 -2.80 -29.43 9.41
N ASP A 320 -3.30 -29.39 10.65
CA ASP A 320 -2.70 -28.64 11.75
C ASP A 320 -1.30 -29.20 12.10
N ASN A 321 -1.13 -30.53 12.09
CA ASN A 321 0.16 -31.19 12.31
C ASN A 321 1.22 -30.80 11.25
N ILE A 322 0.84 -30.75 9.97
CA ILE A 322 1.78 -30.35 8.91
C ILE A 322 2.08 -28.85 8.95
N HIS A 323 1.10 -27.98 9.21
CA HIS A 323 1.34 -26.53 9.35
C HIS A 323 2.31 -26.24 10.49
N GLN A 324 2.20 -26.98 11.58
CA GLN A 324 3.11 -26.87 12.70
C GLN A 324 4.52 -27.36 12.37
N TYR A 325 4.65 -28.47 11.63
CA TYR A 325 5.94 -28.99 11.14
C TYR A 325 6.65 -28.03 10.17
N LEU A 326 5.90 -27.28 9.35
CA LEU A 326 6.43 -26.35 8.35
C LEU A 326 6.76 -24.95 8.89
N GLY A 327 6.66 -24.71 10.21
CA GLY A 327 7.32 -23.57 10.88
C GLY A 327 6.47 -22.33 11.20
N TYR A 328 5.23 -22.47 11.65
CA TYR A 328 4.39 -21.31 12.02
C TYR A 328 4.98 -20.37 13.13
N GLU A 329 6.03 -20.73 13.89
CA GLU A 329 6.43 -19.98 15.10
C GLU A 329 7.92 -19.59 15.23
N ARG A 330 8.37 -18.55 14.51
CA ARG A 330 9.52 -17.72 14.93
C ARG A 330 9.27 -16.21 14.85
N ALA A 331 8.07 -15.78 15.24
CA ALA A 331 7.73 -14.38 15.49
C ALA A 331 7.60 -14.03 16.99
N THR A 332 8.15 -14.85 17.89
CA THR A 332 8.07 -14.65 19.34
C THR A 332 9.30 -13.93 19.87
N ASP A 333 9.33 -12.62 19.66
CA ASP A 333 9.87 -11.65 20.65
C ASP A 333 8.99 -10.40 20.78
N MET A 334 7.78 -10.41 20.20
CA MET A 334 6.83 -9.32 20.37
C MET A 334 5.49 -9.92 20.80
N ALA A 335 5.32 -10.14 22.11
CA ALA A 335 4.06 -10.59 22.75
C ALA A 335 3.61 -9.59 23.84
N HIS A 336 2.73 -8.65 23.47
CA HIS A 336 1.89 -7.83 24.33
C HIS A 336 0.72 -7.29 23.51
N MET A 337 -0.44 -7.90 23.76
CA MET A 337 -1.80 -7.43 23.55
C MET A 337 -2.48 -7.76 22.20
N THR A 338 -3.25 -8.84 22.25
CA THR A 338 -4.35 -9.27 21.39
C THR A 338 -5.45 -8.24 21.22
N GLY A 339 -6.12 -8.27 20.06
CA GLY A 339 -7.42 -7.66 19.86
C GLY A 339 -7.89 -7.75 18.40
N SER A 340 -8.61 -8.85 18.09
CA SER A 340 -9.60 -8.99 17.01
C SER A 340 -9.17 -8.70 15.56
N GLU A 341 -8.97 -9.77 14.81
CA GLU A 341 -8.91 -9.81 13.34
C GLU A 341 -10.14 -9.17 12.68
N LYS A 342 -9.91 -8.24 11.75
CA LYS A 342 -10.53 -8.19 10.41
C LYS A 342 -9.60 -7.38 9.50
N GLY A 343 -9.07 -8.03 8.47
CA GLY A 343 -8.55 -7.44 7.22
C GLY A 343 -7.49 -6.35 7.33
N LYS A 344 -6.21 -6.72 7.25
CA LYS A 344 -5.19 -5.86 6.61
C LYS A 344 -4.35 -6.73 5.67
N GLU A 345 -4.87 -6.90 4.45
CA GLU A 345 -4.02 -7.14 3.30
C GLU A 345 -3.00 -6.00 3.22
N GLY A 346 -1.75 -6.34 2.94
CA GLY A 346 -0.59 -5.47 3.10
C GLY A 346 -0.73 -4.15 2.35
N SER A 347 -0.18 -3.10 2.95
CA SER A 347 -0.02 -1.77 2.38
C SER A 347 1.00 -1.81 1.23
N GLY A 348 0.47 -2.16 0.06
CA GLY A 348 1.17 -2.37 -1.19
C GLY A 348 0.28 -3.21 -2.10
N MET A 349 -0.78 -2.62 -2.65
CA MET A 349 -1.55 -3.25 -3.71
C MET A 349 -1.08 -2.69 -5.04
N CYS A 350 -1.05 -3.53 -6.08
CA CYS A 350 -0.70 -3.06 -7.41
C CYS A 350 -1.74 -2.03 -7.77
N LEU A 351 -1.26 -0.79 -7.86
CA LEU A 351 -2.11 0.35 -8.12
C LEU A 351 -2.64 0.18 -9.55
N GLY A 352 -3.86 -0.36 -9.68
CA GLY A 352 -4.53 -0.62 -10.96
C GLY A 352 -4.54 0.67 -11.76
N ASN A 353 -3.64 0.76 -12.75
CA ASN A 353 -3.15 2.01 -13.35
C ASN A 353 -3.45 3.22 -12.44
N LYS A 354 -2.89 3.29 -11.24
CA LYS A 354 -3.07 4.44 -10.33
C LYS A 354 -1.73 5.17 -10.25
N ARG A 355 -1.64 6.28 -10.98
CA ARG A 355 -0.56 7.26 -10.87
C ARG A 355 -0.65 7.93 -9.51
N GLU A 356 0.25 7.58 -8.62
CA GLU A 356 0.67 8.47 -7.55
C GLU A 356 1.82 9.32 -8.06
N LYS A 357 1.78 10.61 -7.72
CA LYS A 357 2.95 11.45 -7.87
C LYS A 357 2.93 12.63 -6.89
N LEU A 358 4.06 12.86 -6.22
CA LEU A 358 4.81 14.11 -5.95
C LEU A 358 5.59 13.96 -4.62
N GLY A 359 6.83 14.42 -4.45
CA GLY A 359 7.75 15.20 -5.29
C GLY A 359 9.05 15.49 -4.53
N SER A 360 10.03 16.14 -5.17
CA SER A 360 11.14 16.78 -4.46
C SER A 360 10.61 18.04 -3.75
N PHE A 361 10.19 17.88 -2.50
CA PHE A 361 10.20 18.96 -1.51
C PHE A 361 11.65 19.07 -1.01
N THR A 362 12.16 20.28 -0.82
CA THR A 362 13.47 20.47 -0.16
C THR A 362 13.39 19.90 1.27
N ALA A 363 13.91 18.68 1.44
CA ALA A 363 13.82 17.89 2.65
C ALA A 363 14.86 18.33 3.70
N SER A 364 14.84 19.59 4.12
CA SER A 364 15.66 20.05 5.25
C SER A 364 14.90 20.16 6.57
N THR A 365 13.58 19.91 6.60
CA THR A 365 12.74 20.11 7.80
C THR A 365 12.07 18.85 8.36
N PHE A 366 12.13 17.70 7.69
CA PHE A 366 11.55 16.45 8.24
C PHE A 366 12.53 15.74 9.17
N LYS A 367 12.05 15.43 10.38
CA LYS A 367 12.77 14.58 11.34
C LYS A 367 13.01 13.21 10.69
N LYS A 368 14.23 12.71 10.78
CA LYS A 368 14.62 11.40 10.23
C LYS A 368 14.61 10.38 11.36
N CYS A 369 14.05 9.20 11.13
CA CYS A 369 14.09 8.09 12.08
C CYS A 369 15.31 7.22 11.83
N ASP A 370 16.11 6.97 12.86
CA ASP A 370 17.18 6.00 12.79
C ASP A 370 16.58 4.60 12.92
N LYS A 371 16.77 3.76 11.91
CA LYS A 371 16.28 2.37 11.91
C LYS A 371 16.82 1.52 13.06
N LYS A 372 17.89 1.93 13.73
CA LYS A 372 18.51 1.19 14.83
C LYS A 372 17.99 1.55 16.21
N GLN A 373 17.20 2.62 16.33
CA GLN A 373 16.64 3.02 17.61
C GLN A 373 15.50 2.07 18.01
N SER A 374 15.42 1.76 19.31
CA SER A 374 14.43 0.83 19.87
C SER A 374 12.99 1.30 19.70
N ASP A 375 12.78 2.58 19.38
CA ASP A 375 11.50 3.24 19.14
C ASP A 375 11.28 3.64 17.67
N PHE A 376 11.93 2.97 16.70
CA PHE A 376 11.84 3.31 15.26
C PHE A 376 10.41 3.42 14.74
N ASP A 377 9.51 2.50 15.08
CA ASP A 377 8.12 2.53 14.63
C ASP A 377 7.33 3.68 15.26
N GLN A 378 7.67 4.03 16.50
CA GLN A 378 7.12 5.18 17.18
C GLN A 378 7.65 6.47 16.55
N CYS A 379 8.91 6.52 16.16
CA CYS A 379 9.46 7.61 15.37
C CYS A 379 8.84 7.69 13.98
N LEU A 380 8.66 6.59 13.25
CA LEU A 380 8.10 6.61 11.90
C LEU A 380 6.64 7.04 11.93
N SER A 381 5.88 6.57 12.93
CA SER A 381 4.56 7.09 13.25
C SER A 381 4.61 8.57 13.58
N THR A 382 5.62 9.03 14.31
CA THR A 382 5.85 10.44 14.61
C THR A 382 6.23 11.24 13.36
N VAL A 383 6.97 10.68 12.40
CA VAL A 383 7.39 11.35 11.17
C VAL A 383 6.25 11.43 10.15
N VAL A 384 5.44 10.38 10.02
CA VAL A 384 4.21 10.43 9.22
C VAL A 384 3.21 11.39 9.86
N LYS A 385 3.08 11.37 11.20
CA LYS A 385 2.32 12.39 11.93
C LYS A 385 2.92 13.79 11.80
N ASP A 386 4.25 13.94 11.71
CA ASP A 386 4.94 15.23 11.50
C ASP A 386 4.77 15.71 10.05
N ALA A 387 4.69 14.79 9.09
CA ALA A 387 4.46 15.12 7.70
C ALA A 387 3.00 15.51 7.45
N LEU A 388 2.07 14.79 8.07
CA LEU A 388 0.66 15.15 8.10
C LEU A 388 0.44 16.42 8.92
N SER A 389 1.16 16.61 10.03
CA SER A 389 1.08 17.85 10.81
C SER A 389 1.61 19.02 10.00
N GLN A 390 2.58 18.85 9.12
CA GLN A 390 3.07 19.91 8.21
C GLN A 390 2.09 20.31 7.10
N LEU A 391 1.00 19.55 6.89
CA LEU A 391 -0.12 19.95 6.04
C LEU A 391 -1.06 20.95 6.74
N ASN A 392 -0.78 21.33 7.99
CA ASN A 392 -1.46 22.43 8.68
C ASN A 392 -1.02 23.83 8.20
N VAL A 393 -0.01 23.92 7.32
CA VAL A 393 0.47 25.18 6.74
C VAL A 393 0.32 25.16 5.21
N GLU A 394 -0.20 26.24 4.66
CA GLU A 394 -0.26 26.50 3.22
C GLU A 394 1.12 26.37 2.55
N LYS A 395 1.19 25.71 1.39
CA LYS A 395 2.39 25.61 0.54
C LYS A 395 2.16 26.40 -0.76
N LYS A 396 2.38 27.72 -0.69
CA LYS A 396 2.15 28.68 -1.79
C LYS A 396 2.85 28.31 -3.10
N GLU A 397 4.07 27.79 -3.02
CA GLU A 397 4.90 27.41 -4.17
C GLU A 397 4.23 26.38 -5.08
N VAL A 398 3.49 25.44 -4.48
CA VAL A 398 2.77 24.38 -5.20
C VAL A 398 1.25 24.62 -5.24
N GLY A 399 0.78 25.73 -4.69
CA GLY A 399 -0.64 26.10 -4.66
C GLY A 399 -1.49 25.19 -3.79
N LEU A 400 -0.89 24.58 -2.77
CA LEU A 400 -1.58 23.65 -1.87
C LEU A 400 -2.04 24.41 -0.61
N PRO A 401 -3.34 24.44 -0.29
CA PRO A 401 -3.85 25.08 0.93
C PRO A 401 -3.49 24.27 2.19
N SER A 402 -3.70 24.85 3.36
CA SER A 402 -3.69 24.07 4.62
C SER A 402 -4.83 23.04 4.60
N PHE A 403 -4.62 21.90 5.27
CA PHE A 403 -5.62 20.86 5.50
C PHE A 403 -6.04 20.76 6.98
N GLU A 404 -5.44 21.56 7.86
CA GLU A 404 -5.77 21.61 9.28
C GLU A 404 -5.72 23.07 9.80
N PRO A 405 -6.78 23.86 9.60
CA PRO A 405 -7.98 23.53 8.82
C PRO A 405 -7.81 23.78 7.31
N LEU A 406 -8.54 23.03 6.49
CA LEU A 406 -8.86 23.45 5.12
C LEU A 406 -9.92 24.54 5.20
N GLU A 407 -9.56 25.75 4.76
CA GLU A 407 -10.45 26.92 4.76
C GLU A 407 -11.18 27.04 3.42
N VAL A 408 -12.50 27.11 3.50
CA VAL A 408 -13.39 27.30 2.36
C VAL A 408 -14.22 28.57 2.64
N PRO A 409 -14.01 29.67 1.88
CA PRO A 409 -14.63 30.96 2.17
C PRO A 409 -16.16 30.91 2.24
N SER A 410 -16.77 30.15 1.35
CA SER A 410 -18.21 29.89 1.35
C SER A 410 -18.52 28.50 0.80
N LEU A 411 -19.53 27.87 1.38
CA LEU A 411 -20.05 26.58 0.97
C LEU A 411 -21.58 26.66 0.96
N VAL A 412 -22.19 26.40 -0.19
CA VAL A 412 -23.65 26.38 -0.35
C VAL A 412 -24.07 24.95 -0.59
N ILE A 413 -24.94 24.43 0.28
CA ILE A 413 -25.61 23.15 0.12
C ILE A 413 -27.06 23.44 -0.25
N GLY A 414 -27.52 22.87 -1.36
CA GLY A 414 -28.91 23.03 -1.81
C GLY A 414 -29.91 22.45 -0.82
N ALA A 415 -31.18 22.80 -1.00
CA ALA A 415 -32.28 22.14 -0.29
C ALA A 415 -32.39 20.67 -0.72
N GLY A 416 -32.76 19.81 0.23
CA GLY A 416 -33.09 18.41 -0.04
C GLY A 416 -34.44 18.28 -0.73
N THR A 417 -34.79 17.05 -1.13
CA THR A 417 -36.08 16.73 -1.75
C THR A 417 -37.12 16.20 -0.74
N GLY A 418 -36.70 15.96 0.49
CA GLY A 418 -37.48 15.44 1.59
C GLY A 418 -37.58 16.45 2.75
N PRO A 419 -37.26 16.07 3.99
CA PRO A 419 -37.56 16.89 5.16
C PRO A 419 -36.70 18.16 5.29
N VAL A 420 -35.64 18.34 4.49
CA VAL A 420 -34.76 19.52 4.56
C VAL A 420 -35.12 20.52 3.47
N GLY A 421 -36.05 21.44 3.76
CA GLY A 421 -36.60 22.39 2.80
C GLY A 421 -35.84 23.71 2.63
N PHE A 422 -34.54 23.77 2.89
CA PHE A 422 -33.80 25.03 2.84
C PHE A 422 -32.36 24.92 2.35
N ALA A 423 -31.89 25.98 1.69
CA ALA A 423 -30.50 26.12 1.30
C ALA A 423 -29.63 26.43 2.52
N GLN A 424 -28.55 25.68 2.68
CA GLN A 424 -27.61 25.83 3.80
C GLN A 424 -26.42 26.64 3.30
N ASN A 425 -26.32 27.88 3.76
CA ASN A 425 -25.25 28.79 3.39
C ASN A 425 -24.25 28.87 4.54
N TYR A 426 -23.10 28.25 4.35
CA TYR A 426 -22.00 28.31 5.30
C TYR A 426 -20.96 29.32 4.81
N LYS A 427 -20.49 30.15 5.73
CA LYS A 427 -19.37 31.08 5.54
C LYS A 427 -18.21 30.64 6.43
N ASN A 428 -17.00 30.99 6.00
CA ASN A 428 -15.78 30.78 6.78
C ASN A 428 -15.61 29.32 7.24
N VAL A 429 -15.89 28.38 6.33
CA VAL A 429 -15.89 26.95 6.66
C VAL A 429 -14.47 26.48 6.90
N LYS A 430 -14.25 25.80 8.02
CA LYS A 430 -12.99 25.23 8.45
C LYS A 430 -13.16 23.74 8.66
N LEU A 431 -12.54 22.96 7.79
CA LEU A 431 -12.56 21.50 7.84
C LEU A 431 -11.28 20.99 8.50
N SER A 432 -11.40 20.13 9.49
CA SER A 432 -10.29 19.59 10.28
C SER A 432 -10.46 18.09 10.48
N GLY A 433 -9.37 17.36 10.71
CA GLY A 433 -9.37 15.91 10.90
C GLY A 433 -8.86 15.10 9.71
N PHE A 434 -8.51 15.76 8.60
CA PHE A 434 -7.84 15.13 7.45
C PHE A 434 -6.47 14.51 7.80
N THR A 435 -5.92 14.85 8.97
CA THR A 435 -4.63 14.35 9.49
C THR A 435 -4.77 13.29 10.59
N LYS A 436 -5.98 12.98 11.06
CA LYS A 436 -6.21 11.95 12.08
C LYS A 436 -6.43 10.60 11.40
N ILE A 437 -5.79 9.51 11.87
CA ILE A 437 -5.99 8.14 11.37
C ILE A 437 -6.02 7.17 12.57
N ASP A 438 -7.08 6.35 12.70
CA ASP A 438 -7.28 5.43 13.85
C ASP A 438 -6.84 3.98 13.57
N SER A 439 -5.62 3.66 14.04
CA SER A 439 -5.17 2.36 14.58
C SER A 439 -4.77 1.15 13.68
N LEU A 440 -3.83 0.36 14.22
CA LEU A 440 -3.29 -0.92 13.73
C LEU A 440 -2.93 -1.80 14.96
N LYS A 441 -3.43 -3.05 15.08
CA LYS A 441 -3.05 -4.04 16.12
C LYS A 441 -3.32 -5.51 15.70
N ALA A 442 -2.47 -6.47 16.15
CA ALA A 442 -2.79 -7.84 16.67
C ALA A 442 -1.52 -8.67 17.06
N LYS A 443 -1.64 -9.68 17.98
CA LYS A 443 -0.63 -10.68 18.45
C LYS A 443 -1.25 -12.02 18.95
N LEU A 444 -0.54 -13.17 18.94
CA LEU A 444 -0.83 -14.45 19.67
C LEU A 444 0.40 -15.42 19.82
N HIS A 445 0.36 -16.40 20.75
CA HIS A 445 1.32 -17.53 21.02
C HIS A 445 0.59 -18.77 21.59
N PHE A 446 1.07 -20.01 21.37
CA PHE A 446 0.46 -21.27 21.87
C PHE A 446 1.37 -22.21 22.69
N LYS A 447 0.70 -23.01 23.53
CA LYS A 447 1.15 -24.25 24.18
C LYS A 447 0.04 -25.29 23.92
N LEU A 448 0.39 -26.45 23.38
CA LEU A 448 -0.58 -27.51 23.08
C LEU A 448 -0.65 -28.52 24.22
N ASP A 449 -1.83 -28.65 24.81
CA ASP A 449 -2.15 -29.68 25.80
C ASP A 449 -2.93 -30.83 25.13
N ASN A 450 -2.82 -32.03 25.68
CA ASN A 450 -3.57 -33.24 25.29
C ASN A 450 -3.26 -33.81 23.89
N LEU A 451 -2.08 -33.50 23.34
CA LEU A 451 -1.55 -34.20 22.17
C LEU A 451 -1.44 -35.70 22.46
N PHE A 452 -1.76 -36.52 21.46
CA PHE A 452 -1.70 -37.99 21.55
C PHE A 452 -2.48 -38.58 22.73
N ASN A 453 -3.70 -38.10 22.96
CA ASN A 453 -4.56 -38.52 24.08
C ASN A 453 -3.90 -38.32 25.48
N GLY A 454 -3.07 -37.29 25.61
CA GLY A 454 -2.45 -36.91 26.89
C GLY A 454 -1.09 -37.55 27.16
N ASP A 455 -0.47 -38.19 26.15
CA ASP A 455 0.91 -38.65 26.28
C ASP A 455 1.86 -37.46 26.38
N LYS A 456 2.32 -37.21 27.60
CA LYS A 456 3.14 -36.05 27.94
C LYS A 456 4.52 -36.10 27.30
N THR A 457 5.15 -37.27 27.19
CA THR A 457 6.50 -37.38 26.62
C THR A 457 6.47 -37.20 25.11
N LEU A 458 5.49 -37.80 24.44
CA LEU A 458 5.31 -37.61 23.00
C LEU A 458 4.84 -36.19 22.69
N GLY A 459 3.94 -35.63 23.51
CA GLY A 459 3.52 -34.23 23.44
C GLY A 459 4.68 -33.24 23.64
N ASP A 460 5.56 -33.47 24.62
CA ASP A 460 6.73 -32.62 24.88
C ASP A 460 7.79 -32.74 23.78
N ASN A 461 8.05 -33.96 23.28
CA ASN A 461 8.98 -34.19 22.15
C ASN A 461 8.45 -33.60 20.85
N ILE A 462 7.13 -33.65 20.62
CA ILE A 462 6.49 -33.08 19.44
C ILE A 462 6.47 -31.55 19.55
N ASN A 463 6.16 -30.99 20.73
CA ASN A 463 6.38 -29.57 21.01
C ASN A 463 7.85 -29.16 20.79
N GLN A 464 8.84 -30.00 21.08
CA GLN A 464 10.27 -29.72 20.83
C GLN A 464 10.63 -29.81 19.34
N VAL A 465 10.25 -30.89 18.65
CA VAL A 465 10.47 -31.09 17.20
C VAL A 465 9.81 -30.00 16.35
N MET A 466 8.62 -29.55 16.78
CA MET A 466 7.86 -28.47 16.15
C MET A 466 8.51 -27.09 16.32
N ASN A 467 9.36 -26.89 17.33
CA ASN A 467 10.10 -25.66 17.56
C ASN A 467 11.48 -25.61 16.87
N ASP A 468 12.04 -26.77 16.49
CA ASP A 468 13.47 -26.88 16.16
C ASP A 468 13.82 -27.20 14.69
N ASN A 469 12.93 -27.80 13.86
CA ASN A 469 13.37 -28.52 12.65
C ASN A 469 12.98 -27.96 11.25
N TRP A 470 12.42 -26.75 11.14
CA TRP A 470 12.03 -26.17 9.82
C TRP A 470 13.21 -25.98 8.83
N LYS A 471 14.44 -25.86 9.34
CA LYS A 471 15.64 -25.64 8.52
C LYS A 471 16.01 -26.85 7.65
N GLU A 472 15.71 -28.07 8.09
CA GLU A 472 16.02 -29.29 7.34
C GLU A 472 15.11 -29.43 6.11
N VAL A 473 13.81 -29.18 6.28
CA VAL A 473 12.82 -29.21 5.17
C VAL A 473 13.11 -28.10 4.17
N TYR A 474 13.40 -26.87 4.62
CA TYR A 474 13.79 -25.79 3.71
C TYR A 474 15.07 -26.13 2.95
N GLY A 475 16.07 -26.71 3.63
CA GLY A 475 17.34 -27.12 3.03
C GLY A 475 17.18 -28.05 1.82
N ASP A 476 16.24 -29.00 1.89
CA ASP A 476 16.03 -30.02 0.86
C ASP A 476 15.42 -29.49 -0.44
N VAL A 477 14.60 -28.45 -0.35
CA VAL A 477 13.92 -27.83 -1.51
C VAL A 477 14.56 -26.49 -1.93
N LYS A 478 15.47 -25.96 -1.12
CA LYS A 478 16.12 -24.65 -1.30
C LYS A 478 16.66 -24.47 -2.71
N SER A 479 17.42 -25.43 -3.23
CA SER A 479 18.03 -25.35 -4.57
C SER A 479 16.98 -25.24 -5.68
N SER A 480 15.89 -26.02 -5.59
CA SER A 480 14.76 -25.98 -6.53
C SER A 480 14.05 -24.62 -6.51
N TYR A 481 13.88 -24.03 -5.32
CA TYR A 481 13.31 -22.68 -5.19
C TYR A 481 14.26 -21.59 -5.70
N GLU A 482 15.56 -21.71 -5.42
CA GLU A 482 16.59 -20.79 -5.93
C GLU A 482 16.66 -20.81 -7.46
N GLU A 483 16.54 -21.99 -8.07
CA GLU A 483 16.47 -22.11 -9.53
C GLU A 483 15.21 -21.46 -10.10
N ALA A 484 14.04 -21.76 -9.53
CA ALA A 484 12.75 -21.24 -10.00
C ALA A 484 12.67 -19.71 -9.90
N PHE A 485 12.95 -19.16 -8.72
CA PHE A 485 12.94 -17.71 -8.50
C PHE A 485 14.09 -17.00 -9.24
N GLY A 486 15.25 -17.64 -9.36
CA GLY A 486 16.35 -17.13 -10.17
C GLY A 486 15.93 -16.92 -11.63
N LYS A 487 15.29 -17.92 -12.25
CA LYS A 487 14.79 -17.82 -13.64
C LYS A 487 13.73 -16.72 -13.79
N LEU A 488 12.81 -16.63 -12.83
CA LEU A 488 11.78 -15.57 -12.81
C LEU A 488 12.41 -14.18 -12.81
N PHE A 489 13.28 -13.89 -11.84
CA PHE A 489 13.87 -12.56 -11.70
C PHE A 489 14.83 -12.22 -12.84
N ALA A 490 15.55 -13.21 -13.38
CA ALA A 490 16.34 -13.04 -14.60
C ALA A 490 15.47 -12.63 -15.79
N SER A 491 14.31 -13.27 -15.99
CA SER A 491 13.39 -12.90 -17.07
C SER A 491 12.88 -11.46 -16.93
N VAL A 492 12.54 -11.01 -15.71
CA VAL A 492 12.14 -9.63 -15.47
C VAL A 492 13.29 -8.66 -15.77
N PHE A 493 14.50 -8.99 -15.34
CA PHE A 493 15.68 -8.16 -15.56
C PHE A 493 16.07 -8.09 -17.04
N ASP A 494 16.04 -9.20 -17.77
CA ASP A 494 16.30 -9.25 -19.22
C ASP A 494 15.29 -8.44 -20.02
N ASN A 495 14.01 -8.44 -19.59
CA ASN A 495 12.99 -7.61 -20.20
C ASN A 495 13.30 -6.12 -20.10
N LEU A 496 13.84 -5.67 -18.96
CA LEU A 496 14.32 -4.31 -18.75
C LEU A 496 15.53 -4.03 -19.65
N LEU A 497 16.57 -4.87 -19.56
CA LEU A 497 17.83 -4.66 -20.29
C LEU A 497 17.65 -4.70 -21.81
N ALA A 498 16.70 -5.48 -22.31
CA ALA A 498 16.36 -5.49 -23.73
C ALA A 498 15.68 -4.20 -24.20
N ARG A 499 15.06 -3.41 -23.31
CA ARG A 499 14.31 -2.20 -23.68
C ARG A 499 15.08 -0.91 -23.40
N VAL A 500 16.01 -0.93 -22.45
CA VAL A 500 16.76 0.25 -22.01
C VAL A 500 18.22 0.17 -22.48
N PRO A 501 18.69 1.11 -23.33
CA PRO A 501 20.08 1.21 -23.74
C PRO A 501 21.04 1.43 -22.56
N ILE A 502 22.29 0.98 -22.68
CA ILE A 502 23.32 1.17 -21.65
C ILE A 502 23.52 2.65 -21.27
N ALA A 503 23.47 3.55 -22.25
CA ALA A 503 23.58 5.00 -22.03
C ALA A 503 22.38 5.60 -21.28
N GLU A 504 21.26 4.88 -21.20
CA GLU A 504 20.09 5.30 -20.43
C GLU A 504 20.14 4.73 -18.99
N LEU A 505 20.93 3.68 -18.73
CA LEU A 505 21.17 3.10 -17.41
C LEU A 505 22.24 3.87 -16.61
N PHE A 506 23.27 4.40 -17.29
CA PHE A 506 24.41 5.06 -16.67
C PHE A 506 24.78 6.36 -17.38
N ASN A 507 25.37 7.31 -16.65
CA ASN A 507 25.99 8.50 -17.22
C ASN A 507 27.49 8.24 -17.47
N GLY A 508 28.07 8.96 -18.43
CA GLY A 508 29.50 8.88 -18.77
C GLY A 508 29.83 7.75 -19.76
N GLU A 509 30.47 8.12 -20.87
CA GLU A 509 31.09 7.18 -21.82
C GLU A 509 32.44 6.68 -21.30
#